data_AF-A0A352UJT5-F1
#
_entry.id   AF-A0A352UJT5-F1
#
_cell.length_a   1.000
_cell.length_b   1.000
_cell.length_c   1.000
_cell.angle_alpha   90.00
_cell.angle_beta   90.00
_cell.angle_gamma   90.00
#
_symmetry.space_group_name_H-M   'P 1'
#
loop_
_entity.id
_entity.type
_entity.pdbx_description
1 polymer ?
#
loop_
_entity_poly.entity_id
_entity_poly.type
_entity_poly.pdbx_seq_one_letter_code
_entity_poly.pdbx_strand_id
1 'polypeptide(L)'
;TDFSHRHITHVVNDYFYMRAPDEDPDAIAQRHARHAAKCKIYVDQGTTNYLVDMVPRIRQIHADLRRLRNAGSSIQVRVNYLEACIDAAGLVMGHLHWCMIDRTNRLDWASEFHEITGEPAEDSDLFLQAIPNRTTRLVARLRRLARLVQQDPALASAFAEGNFSALKSPDYSDRPITKTFNAQFKAMMKEYGFRTGWGYGSSVGFETSTWNMDPAKPLELIASYADQDVDKLDALETRALRQRQLATRRIRRKLANMPDRLKKFEFTRKRAQSDVARMEDHNYLMEQCTVGQMREAMHQMGESLVKAGLLDDATDALHISLDELKRVAEGNGPENLRSLTQERKANRTRLLKLTPPSTLGKPTAPSTVDSNVLDLDPTAATLRGKTASRGRATGTARVLRADAAPPRLHEGDILVTTNVGPDWTPFFPLLAGIVLDSGEIFQHPALVAREYRIPAVFQTRVGTSR
;
A
#
# COMPACT_ATOMS: atom_id res chain seq x y z
N THR A 1 10.26 -22.61 -11.19
CA THR A 1 9.27 -22.57 -12.29
C THR A 1 9.09 -21.14 -12.68
N ASP A 2 9.39 -20.83 -13.94
CA ASP A 2 9.30 -19.48 -14.50
C ASP A 2 7.82 -19.10 -14.69
N PHE A 3 7.36 -18.08 -13.98
CA PHE A 3 5.97 -17.62 -14.03
C PHE A 3 5.75 -16.51 -15.07
N SER A 4 6.82 -15.96 -15.64
CA SER A 4 6.79 -14.79 -16.52
C SER A 4 6.68 -15.15 -18.01
N HIS A 5 7.23 -16.30 -18.42
CA HIS A 5 7.32 -16.74 -19.83
C HIS A 5 6.00 -17.03 -20.55
N ARG A 6 4.85 -16.81 -19.91
CA ARG A 6 3.54 -17.14 -20.50
C ARG A 6 2.80 -15.95 -21.08
N HIS A 7 3.08 -14.72 -20.67
CA HIS A 7 2.36 -13.56 -21.20
C HIS A 7 2.81 -13.25 -22.62
N ILE A 8 1.85 -12.98 -23.50
CA ILE A 8 2.13 -12.51 -24.86
C ILE A 8 2.27 -10.99 -24.77
N THR A 9 3.47 -10.51 -25.09
CA THR A 9 3.82 -9.09 -25.02
C THR A 9 4.13 -8.56 -26.41
N HIS A 10 3.47 -7.47 -26.79
CA HIS A 10 3.77 -6.71 -28.00
C HIS A 10 4.23 -5.31 -27.62
N VAL A 11 5.29 -4.85 -28.24
CA VAL A 11 5.76 -3.46 -28.13
C VAL A 11 5.39 -2.74 -29.42
N VAL A 12 4.56 -1.70 -29.32
CA VAL A 12 4.14 -0.87 -30.46
C VAL A 12 4.32 0.58 -30.08
N ASN A 13 5.19 1.30 -30.81
CA ASN A 13 5.53 2.70 -30.54
C ASN A 13 5.93 2.94 -29.07
N ASP A 14 6.77 2.08 -28.50
CA ASP A 14 7.22 2.11 -27.09
C ASP A 14 6.13 1.85 -26.03
N TYR A 15 4.92 1.46 -26.44
CA TYR A 15 3.87 0.99 -25.52
C TYR A 15 3.87 -0.54 -25.43
N PHE A 16 3.77 -1.05 -24.20
CA PHE A 16 3.65 -2.47 -23.92
C PHE A 16 2.17 -2.87 -23.88
N TYR A 17 1.80 -3.81 -24.76
CA TYR A 17 0.51 -4.48 -24.74
C TYR A 17 0.72 -5.92 -24.32
N MET A 18 0.19 -6.26 -23.16
CA MET A 18 0.36 -7.57 -22.55
C MET A 18 -0.99 -8.26 -22.42
N ARG A 19 -1.06 -9.54 -22.80
CA ARG A 19 -2.21 -10.40 -22.51
C ARG A 19 -1.75 -11.74 -21.94
N ALA A 20 -2.64 -12.38 -21.19
CA ALA A 20 -2.48 -13.79 -20.84
C ALA A 20 -2.47 -14.63 -22.13
N PRO A 21 -1.72 -15.74 -22.17
CA PRO A 21 -1.78 -16.65 -23.30
C PRO A 21 -3.15 -17.32 -23.38
N ASP A 22 -3.46 -17.86 -24.55
CA ASP A 22 -4.63 -18.72 -24.72
C ASP A 22 -4.38 -20.03 -23.96
N GLU A 23 -5.05 -20.20 -22.82
CA GLU A 23 -5.03 -21.44 -22.04
C GLU A 23 -6.40 -22.11 -22.12
N ASP A 24 -6.41 -23.45 -22.15
CA ASP A 24 -7.61 -24.27 -22.09
C ASP A 24 -8.43 -23.92 -20.81
N PRO A 25 -9.71 -23.52 -20.94
CA PRO A 25 -10.58 -23.21 -19.81
C PRO A 25 -10.66 -24.33 -18.76
N ASP A 26 -10.63 -25.60 -19.19
CA ASP A 26 -10.68 -26.74 -18.28
C ASP A 26 -9.38 -26.84 -17.46
N ALA A 27 -8.23 -26.62 -18.11
CA ALA A 27 -6.94 -26.55 -17.42
C ALA A 27 -6.88 -25.39 -16.40
N ILE A 28 -7.46 -24.23 -16.72
CA ILE A 28 -7.60 -23.10 -15.80
C ILE A 28 -8.48 -23.50 -14.61
N ALA A 29 -9.66 -24.06 -14.86
CA ALA A 29 -10.60 -24.49 -13.83
C ALA A 29 -9.98 -25.52 -12.87
N GLN A 30 -9.29 -26.53 -13.41
CA GLN A 30 -8.58 -27.52 -12.61
C GLN A 30 -7.47 -26.90 -11.74
N ARG A 31 -6.75 -25.89 -12.26
CA ARG A 31 -5.71 -25.18 -11.49
C ARG A 31 -6.33 -24.41 -10.33
N HIS A 32 -7.46 -23.73 -10.56
CA HIS A 32 -8.20 -23.05 -9.50
C HIS A 32 -8.74 -24.03 -8.46
N ALA A 33 -9.29 -25.17 -8.87
CA ALA A 33 -9.77 -26.20 -7.96
C ALA A 33 -8.66 -26.77 -7.08
N ARG A 34 -7.49 -27.10 -7.66
CA ARG A 34 -6.32 -27.56 -6.89
C ARG A 34 -5.82 -26.50 -5.90
N HIS A 35 -5.78 -25.23 -6.32
CA HIS A 35 -5.36 -24.13 -5.45
C HIS A 35 -6.35 -23.90 -4.30
N ALA A 36 -7.66 -23.94 -4.58
CA ALA A 36 -8.71 -23.83 -3.57
C ALA A 36 -8.66 -24.98 -2.56
N ALA A 37 -8.47 -26.22 -3.02
CA ALA A 37 -8.29 -27.38 -2.16
C ALA A 37 -7.06 -27.23 -1.25
N LYS A 38 -5.93 -26.74 -1.80
CA LYS A 38 -4.75 -26.42 -1.00
C LYS A 38 -5.06 -25.36 0.06
N CYS A 39 -5.67 -24.23 -0.32
CA CYS A 39 -5.99 -23.14 0.61
C CYS A 39 -6.94 -23.58 1.72
N LYS A 40 -7.93 -24.43 1.39
CA LYS A 40 -8.88 -24.99 2.34
C LYS A 40 -8.20 -25.74 3.50
N ILE A 41 -7.13 -26.49 3.25
CA ILE A 41 -6.38 -27.20 4.31
C ILE A 41 -5.90 -26.22 5.40
N TYR A 42 -5.34 -25.07 4.98
CA TYR A 42 -4.89 -24.03 5.93
C TYR A 42 -6.07 -23.39 6.65
N VAL A 43 -7.16 -23.11 5.94
CA VAL A 43 -8.37 -22.52 6.52
C VAL A 43 -8.96 -23.44 7.59
N ASP A 44 -9.05 -24.73 7.32
CA ASP A 44 -9.57 -25.73 8.27
C ASP A 44 -8.69 -25.85 9.54
N GLN A 45 -7.39 -25.56 9.41
CA GLN A 45 -6.44 -25.45 10.52
C GLN A 45 -6.47 -24.08 11.23
N GLY A 46 -7.35 -23.16 10.81
CA GLY A 46 -7.46 -21.82 11.39
C GLY A 46 -6.33 -20.87 11.01
N THR A 47 -5.66 -21.11 9.89
CA THR A 47 -4.55 -20.29 9.37
C THR A 47 -4.72 -20.00 7.87
N THR A 48 -3.68 -19.48 7.22
CA THR A 48 -3.65 -19.23 5.77
C THR A 48 -2.33 -19.69 5.17
N ASN A 49 -2.35 -20.07 3.89
CA ASN A 49 -1.13 -20.33 3.13
C ASN A 49 -0.20 -19.08 3.09
N TYR A 50 -0.76 -17.87 3.13
CA TYR A 50 0.00 -16.64 3.27
C TYR A 50 0.89 -16.64 4.52
N LEU A 51 0.31 -16.93 5.69
CA LEU A 51 1.04 -16.92 6.96
C LEU A 51 2.05 -18.06 7.06
N VAL A 52 1.69 -19.27 6.60
CA VAL A 52 2.49 -20.48 6.78
C VAL A 52 3.56 -20.64 5.71
N ASP A 53 3.22 -20.47 4.42
CA ASP A 53 4.15 -20.71 3.32
C ASP A 53 4.84 -19.42 2.87
N MET A 54 4.06 -18.34 2.68
CA MET A 54 4.54 -17.17 1.95
C MET A 54 5.35 -16.21 2.80
N VAL A 55 4.87 -15.85 4.00
CA VAL A 55 5.55 -14.90 4.89
C VAL A 55 6.99 -15.34 5.22
N PRO A 56 7.27 -16.61 5.59
CA PRO A 56 8.65 -17.06 5.80
C PRO A 56 9.51 -16.95 4.54
N ARG A 57 8.96 -17.35 3.38
CA ARG A 57 9.66 -17.26 2.09
C ARG A 57 9.99 -15.81 1.72
N ILE A 58 9.05 -14.89 1.84
CA ILE A 58 9.24 -13.47 1.53
C ILE A 58 10.27 -12.83 2.49
N ARG A 59 10.23 -13.19 3.77
CA ARG A 59 11.25 -12.74 4.74
C ARG A 59 12.64 -13.22 4.39
N GLN A 60 12.77 -14.46 3.91
CA GLN A 60 14.05 -15.00 3.45
C GLN A 60 14.54 -14.25 2.21
N ILE A 61 13.67 -14.01 1.22
CA ILE A 61 13.98 -13.19 0.03
C ILE A 61 14.52 -11.81 0.46
N HIS A 62 13.81 -11.10 1.35
CA HIS A 62 14.24 -9.78 1.83
C HIS A 62 15.55 -9.84 2.63
N ALA A 63 15.85 -10.94 3.33
CA ALA A 63 17.12 -11.12 4.01
C ALA A 63 18.28 -11.31 3.01
N ASP A 64 18.06 -12.07 1.95
CA ASP A 64 19.06 -12.30 0.89
C ASP A 64 19.32 -11.03 0.08
N LEU A 65 18.27 -10.28 -0.28
CA LEU A 65 18.41 -8.96 -0.90
C LEU A 65 19.22 -8.00 -0.04
N ARG A 66 19.04 -8.01 1.29
CA ARG A 66 19.84 -7.18 2.20
C ARG A 66 21.31 -7.56 2.21
N ARG A 67 21.65 -8.85 2.06
CA ARG A 67 23.05 -9.29 1.94
C ARG A 67 23.67 -8.75 0.65
N LEU A 68 22.94 -8.85 -0.48
CA LEU A 68 23.38 -8.31 -1.77
C LEU A 68 23.56 -6.78 -1.73
N ARG A 69 22.61 -6.05 -1.14
CA ARG A 69 22.70 -4.59 -0.94
C ARG A 69 24.00 -4.17 -0.25
N ASN A 70 24.45 -4.97 0.71
CA ASN A 70 25.63 -4.69 1.54
C ASN A 70 26.94 -5.23 0.96
N ALA A 71 26.92 -5.90 -0.20
CA ALA A 71 28.11 -6.53 -0.77
C ALA A 71 29.11 -5.51 -1.36
N GLY A 72 28.69 -4.27 -1.62
CA GLY A 72 29.55 -3.22 -2.15
C GLY A 72 28.80 -2.20 -3.02
N SER A 73 29.55 -1.27 -3.60
CA SER A 73 29.01 -0.19 -4.44
C SER A 73 29.61 -0.15 -5.85
N SER A 74 30.34 -1.18 -6.29
CA SER A 74 30.80 -1.27 -7.67
C SER A 74 29.60 -1.45 -8.61
N ILE A 75 29.75 -1.04 -9.87
CA ILE A 75 28.69 -1.16 -10.88
C ILE A 75 28.20 -2.61 -10.97
N GLN A 76 29.11 -3.59 -11.07
CA GLN A 76 28.75 -5.01 -11.12
C GLN A 76 27.91 -5.46 -9.91
N VAL A 77 28.30 -5.06 -8.69
CA VAL A 77 27.56 -5.43 -7.48
C VAL A 77 26.17 -4.78 -7.48
N ARG A 78 26.05 -3.53 -7.91
CA ARG A 78 24.76 -2.83 -8.01
C ARG A 78 23.84 -3.44 -9.06
N VAL A 79 24.38 -3.87 -10.20
CA VAL A 79 23.62 -4.59 -11.24
C VAL A 79 23.09 -5.91 -10.69
N ASN A 80 23.93 -6.72 -10.05
CA ASN A 80 23.51 -8.00 -9.47
C ASN A 80 22.43 -7.80 -8.39
N TYR A 81 22.55 -6.74 -7.57
CA TYR A 81 21.53 -6.42 -6.57
C TYR A 81 20.22 -5.97 -7.21
N LEU A 82 20.26 -5.08 -8.21
CA LEU A 82 19.09 -4.61 -8.92
C LEU A 82 18.36 -5.75 -9.64
N GLU A 83 19.09 -6.62 -10.33
CA GLU A 83 18.54 -7.82 -10.96
C GLU A 83 17.83 -8.72 -9.95
N ALA A 84 18.48 -9.04 -8.83
CA ALA A 84 17.87 -9.84 -7.78
C ALA A 84 16.59 -9.18 -7.20
N CYS A 85 16.57 -7.85 -7.08
CA CYS A 85 15.38 -7.11 -6.69
C CYS A 85 14.25 -7.20 -7.72
N ILE A 86 14.57 -7.14 -9.02
CA ILE A 86 13.61 -7.31 -10.12
C ILE A 86 13.02 -8.72 -10.11
N ASP A 87 13.84 -9.75 -9.98
CA ASP A 87 13.40 -11.13 -9.87
C ASP A 87 12.52 -11.36 -8.63
N ALA A 88 12.92 -10.79 -7.49
CA ALA A 88 12.14 -10.84 -6.26
C ALA A 88 10.78 -10.16 -6.43
N ALA A 89 10.73 -8.98 -7.06
CA ALA A 89 9.48 -8.30 -7.38
C ALA A 89 8.61 -9.14 -8.31
N GLY A 90 9.18 -9.74 -9.36
CA GLY A 90 8.47 -10.64 -10.27
C GLY A 90 7.85 -11.85 -9.56
N LEU A 91 8.59 -12.50 -8.66
CA LEU A 91 8.07 -13.62 -7.87
C LEU A 91 7.02 -13.18 -6.85
N VAL A 92 7.31 -12.14 -6.06
CA VAL A 92 6.45 -11.73 -4.95
C VAL A 92 5.18 -11.08 -5.46
N MET A 93 5.27 -10.09 -6.34
CA MET A 93 4.13 -9.34 -6.87
C MET A 93 3.44 -10.05 -8.03
N GLY A 94 4.21 -10.72 -8.90
CA GLY A 94 3.66 -11.43 -10.06
C GLY A 94 3.06 -12.80 -9.73
N HIS A 95 3.49 -13.45 -8.64
CA HIS A 95 3.04 -14.81 -8.32
C HIS A 95 2.49 -14.96 -6.89
N LEU A 96 3.30 -14.74 -5.86
CA LEU A 96 2.88 -14.98 -4.47
C LEU A 96 1.66 -14.13 -4.09
N HIS A 97 1.62 -12.87 -4.53
CA HIS A 97 0.54 -11.93 -4.26
C HIS A 97 -0.81 -12.41 -4.78
N TRP A 98 -0.82 -13.16 -5.89
CA TRP A 98 -2.04 -13.69 -6.47
C TRP A 98 -2.39 -15.07 -5.92
N CYS A 99 -1.41 -15.85 -5.47
CA CYS A 99 -1.63 -17.14 -4.83
C CYS A 99 -2.07 -17.04 -3.37
N MET A 100 -1.97 -15.88 -2.71
CA MET A 100 -2.42 -15.73 -1.32
C MET A 100 -3.94 -15.68 -1.17
N ILE A 101 -4.66 -15.46 -2.27
CA ILE A 101 -6.11 -15.32 -2.29
C ILE A 101 -6.73 -16.66 -2.71
N ASP A 102 -7.64 -17.16 -1.89
CA ASP A 102 -8.59 -18.19 -2.31
C ASP A 102 -9.83 -17.49 -2.91
N ARG A 103 -10.02 -17.64 -4.22
CA ARG A 103 -11.18 -17.04 -4.92
C ARG A 103 -12.44 -17.87 -4.76
N THR A 104 -12.32 -19.16 -4.45
CA THR A 104 -13.44 -20.10 -4.40
C THR A 104 -14.08 -20.11 -3.03
N ASN A 105 -13.26 -20.12 -1.97
CA ASN A 105 -13.77 -20.21 -0.60
C ASN A 105 -13.84 -18.85 0.10
N ARG A 106 -14.08 -17.73 -0.61
CA ARG A 106 -14.12 -16.39 0.01
C ARG A 106 -15.15 -16.33 1.14
N LEU A 107 -14.76 -15.76 2.28
CA LEU A 107 -15.65 -15.56 3.40
C LEU A 107 -16.48 -14.29 3.18
N ASP A 108 -17.79 -14.43 3.05
CA ASP A 108 -18.73 -13.33 3.23
C ASP A 108 -19.07 -13.22 4.72
N TRP A 109 -18.25 -12.45 5.45
CA TRP A 109 -18.38 -12.33 6.89
C TRP A 109 -19.73 -11.76 7.32
N ALA A 110 -20.28 -10.81 6.57
CA ALA A 110 -21.53 -10.15 6.95
C ALA A 110 -22.71 -11.13 6.87
N SER A 111 -22.81 -11.86 5.76
CA SER A 111 -23.85 -12.87 5.56
C SER A 111 -23.70 -14.03 6.56
N GLU A 112 -22.49 -14.58 6.72
CA GLU A 112 -22.22 -15.65 7.69
C GLU A 112 -22.51 -15.23 9.14
N PHE A 113 -22.16 -13.99 9.51
CA PHE A 113 -22.47 -13.45 10.82
C PHE A 113 -23.99 -13.39 11.06
N HIS A 114 -24.76 -12.92 10.08
CA HIS A 114 -26.22 -12.87 10.17
C HIS A 114 -26.81 -14.28 10.30
N GLU A 115 -26.40 -15.23 9.46
CA GLU A 115 -26.90 -16.62 9.51
C GLU A 115 -26.63 -17.30 10.85
N ILE A 116 -25.43 -17.09 11.42
CA ILE A 116 -25.02 -17.72 12.68
C ILE A 116 -25.75 -17.10 13.87
N THR A 117 -25.86 -15.77 13.90
CA THR A 117 -26.26 -15.02 15.09
C THR A 117 -27.69 -14.50 15.06
N GLY A 118 -28.29 -14.35 13.88
CA GLY A 118 -29.56 -13.66 13.65
C GLY A 118 -29.51 -12.14 13.85
N GLU A 119 -28.32 -11.57 14.11
CA GLU A 119 -28.13 -10.11 14.20
C GLU A 119 -28.03 -9.51 12.79
N PRO A 120 -28.32 -8.21 12.58
CA PRO A 120 -28.16 -7.57 11.28
C PRO A 120 -26.75 -7.76 10.71
N ALA A 121 -26.64 -8.03 9.40
CA ALA A 121 -25.36 -8.31 8.74
C ALA A 121 -24.36 -7.14 8.88
N GLU A 122 -24.88 -5.91 8.91
CA GLU A 122 -24.13 -4.67 9.11
C GLU A 122 -23.46 -4.56 10.50
N ASP A 123 -23.95 -5.26 11.52
CA ASP A 123 -23.32 -5.26 12.84
C ASP A 123 -22.00 -6.05 12.86
N SER A 124 -21.75 -6.85 11.81
CA SER A 124 -20.55 -7.67 11.68
C SER A 124 -19.25 -6.85 11.58
N ASP A 125 -19.31 -5.61 11.07
CA ASP A 125 -18.16 -4.70 10.98
C ASP A 125 -17.58 -4.33 12.36
N LEU A 126 -18.40 -4.40 13.42
CA LEU A 126 -17.94 -4.20 14.80
C LEU A 126 -16.83 -5.19 15.20
N PHE A 127 -16.84 -6.38 14.59
CA PHE A 127 -15.90 -7.45 14.90
C PHE A 127 -14.54 -7.30 14.21
N LEU A 128 -14.44 -6.38 13.24
CA LEU A 128 -13.27 -6.16 12.40
C LEU A 128 -12.42 -4.95 12.82
N GLN A 129 -12.79 -4.25 13.88
CA GLN A 129 -12.15 -3.00 14.31
C GLN A 129 -10.97 -3.25 15.24
N ALA A 130 -10.01 -2.33 15.27
CA ALA A 130 -8.85 -2.38 16.15
C ALA A 130 -8.11 -3.73 16.07
N ILE A 131 -7.90 -4.21 14.84
CA ILE A 131 -7.19 -5.46 14.59
C ILE A 131 -5.69 -5.15 14.53
N PRO A 132 -4.86 -5.78 15.38
CA PRO A 132 -3.42 -5.55 15.33
C PRO A 132 -2.84 -6.02 13.99
N ASN A 133 -2.16 -5.12 13.29
CA ASN A 133 -1.56 -5.34 11.97
C ASN A 133 -0.35 -4.39 11.78
N ARG A 134 0.32 -4.43 10.63
CA ARG A 134 1.50 -3.58 10.35
C ARG A 134 1.17 -2.10 10.42
N THR A 135 0.03 -1.69 9.89
CA THR A 135 -0.38 -0.28 9.86
C THR A 135 -0.73 0.24 11.25
N THR A 136 -1.48 -0.50 12.06
CA THR A 136 -1.80 -0.08 13.44
C THR A 136 -0.54 0.00 14.32
N ARG A 137 0.43 -0.90 14.13
CA ARG A 137 1.76 -0.81 14.78
C ARG A 137 2.55 0.43 14.35
N LEU A 138 2.46 0.80 13.08
CA LEU A 138 3.07 2.02 12.55
C LEU A 138 2.42 3.28 13.13
N VAL A 139 1.08 3.37 13.11
CA VAL A 139 0.32 4.48 13.73
C VAL A 139 0.68 4.66 15.20
N ALA A 140 0.77 3.57 15.97
CA ALA A 140 1.19 3.64 17.37
C ALA A 140 2.63 4.18 17.54
N ARG A 141 3.55 3.89 16.61
CA ARG A 141 4.92 4.47 16.61
C ARG A 141 4.90 5.96 16.28
N LEU A 142 4.12 6.36 15.28
CA LEU A 142 3.96 7.75 14.86
C LEU A 142 3.40 8.60 16.00
N ARG A 143 2.35 8.14 16.69
CA ARG A 143 1.78 8.80 17.87
C ARG A 143 2.77 8.92 19.03
N ARG A 144 3.60 7.89 19.29
CA ARG A 144 4.66 7.99 20.31
C ARG A 144 5.71 9.04 19.95
N LEU A 145 6.12 9.12 18.69
CA LEU A 145 7.04 10.14 18.20
C LEU A 145 6.42 11.54 18.29
N ALA A 146 5.14 11.68 17.93
CA ALA A 146 4.39 12.93 18.07
C ALA A 146 4.33 13.42 19.52
N ARG A 147 4.14 12.53 20.51
CA ARG A 147 4.20 12.91 21.93
C ARG A 147 5.57 13.46 22.34
N LEU A 148 6.67 12.90 21.83
CA LEU A 148 8.00 13.45 22.10
C LEU A 148 8.16 14.84 21.50
N VAL A 149 7.58 15.09 20.32
CA VAL A 149 7.55 16.43 19.71
C VAL A 149 6.74 17.40 20.58
N GLN A 150 5.57 16.99 21.08
CA GLN A 150 4.70 17.82 21.93
C GLN A 150 5.31 18.16 23.31
N GLN A 151 6.22 17.34 23.81
CA GLN A 151 6.86 17.53 25.13
C GLN A 151 8.00 18.56 25.12
N ASP A 152 8.50 18.97 23.95
CA ASP A 152 9.62 19.89 23.82
C ASP A 152 9.27 21.07 22.89
N PRO A 153 9.26 22.31 23.40
CA PRO A 153 8.86 23.47 22.59
C PRO A 153 9.71 23.71 21.33
N ALA A 154 11.00 23.34 21.34
CA ALA A 154 11.84 23.54 20.15
C ALA A 154 11.50 22.49 19.08
N LEU A 155 11.34 21.21 19.47
CA LEU A 155 10.85 20.18 18.56
C LEU A 155 9.46 20.55 18.03
N ALA A 156 8.54 21.00 18.89
CA ALA A 156 7.22 21.46 18.46
C ALA A 156 7.31 22.57 17.39
N SER A 157 8.14 23.59 17.59
CA SER A 157 8.36 24.66 16.59
C SER A 157 8.93 24.11 15.28
N ALA A 158 9.97 23.28 15.35
CA ALA A 158 10.60 22.71 14.15
C ALA A 158 9.63 21.85 13.34
N PHE A 159 8.79 21.04 14.00
CA PHE A 159 7.77 20.24 13.31
C PHE A 159 6.63 21.10 12.78
N ALA A 160 6.20 22.12 13.53
CA ALA A 160 5.17 23.04 13.09
C ALA A 160 5.60 23.76 11.79
N GLU A 161 6.86 24.17 11.69
CA GLU A 161 7.46 24.86 10.54
C GLU A 161 7.91 23.93 9.40
N GLY A 162 7.88 22.60 9.59
CA GLY A 162 8.44 21.65 8.61
C GLY A 162 9.98 21.71 8.53
N ASN A 163 10.65 22.34 9.50
CA ASN A 163 12.10 22.51 9.55
C ASN A 163 12.79 21.26 10.13
N PHE A 164 12.63 20.13 9.45
CA PHE A 164 13.16 18.85 9.93
C PHE A 164 14.70 18.76 9.91
N SER A 165 15.37 19.59 9.12
CA SER A 165 16.83 19.64 9.09
C SER A 165 17.42 20.15 10.41
N ALA A 166 16.67 20.97 11.15
CA ALA A 166 17.05 21.48 12.47
C ALA A 166 17.40 20.37 13.47
N LEU A 167 16.76 19.19 13.38
CA LEU A 167 17.01 18.05 14.27
C LEU A 167 18.46 17.54 14.23
N LYS A 168 19.23 17.88 13.18
CA LYS A 168 20.65 17.51 13.03
C LYS A 168 21.61 18.56 13.60
N SER A 169 21.13 19.77 13.87
CA SER A 169 21.97 20.83 14.44
C SER A 169 22.25 20.55 15.93
N PRO A 170 23.42 20.95 16.47
CA PRO A 170 23.76 20.75 17.88
C PRO A 170 22.67 21.25 18.85
N ASP A 171 22.05 22.40 18.53
CA ASP A 171 20.99 23.04 19.32
C ASP A 171 19.76 22.13 19.56
N TYR A 172 19.52 21.20 18.65
CA TYR A 172 18.49 20.17 18.76
C TYR A 172 19.05 18.81 19.12
N SER A 173 20.10 18.36 18.44
CA SER A 173 20.61 16.99 18.51
C SER A 173 21.17 16.62 19.87
N ASP A 174 21.66 17.59 20.64
CA ASP A 174 22.21 17.34 21.97
C ASP A 174 21.15 17.19 23.07
N ARG A 175 19.92 17.65 22.81
CA ARG A 175 18.79 17.54 23.74
C ARG A 175 18.46 16.07 24.01
N PRO A 176 18.29 15.64 25.28
CA PRO A 176 17.94 14.26 25.61
C PRO A 176 16.67 13.75 24.91
N ILE A 177 15.66 14.61 24.78
CA ILE A 177 14.39 14.24 24.13
C ILE A 177 14.58 14.03 22.61
N THR A 178 15.36 14.87 21.95
CA THR A 178 15.72 14.70 20.53
C THR A 178 16.54 13.43 20.31
N LYS A 179 17.45 13.07 21.23
CA LYS A 179 18.18 11.80 21.18
C LYS A 179 17.21 10.60 21.26
N THR A 180 16.23 10.65 22.16
CA THR A 180 15.17 9.64 22.25
C THR A 180 14.31 9.60 20.99
N PHE A 181 13.90 10.76 20.46
CA PHE A 181 13.15 10.86 19.22
C PHE A 181 13.92 10.22 18.06
N ASN A 182 15.17 10.62 17.85
CA ASN A 182 16.02 10.12 16.77
C ASN A 182 16.25 8.61 16.88
N ALA A 183 16.44 8.08 18.09
CA ALA A 183 16.57 6.64 18.32
C ALA A 183 15.28 5.88 17.95
N GLN A 184 14.11 6.37 18.39
CA GLN A 184 12.82 5.75 18.07
C GLN A 184 12.45 5.89 16.59
N PHE A 185 12.73 7.04 15.98
CA PHE A 185 12.53 7.28 14.55
C PHE A 185 13.41 6.35 13.72
N LYS A 186 14.69 6.20 14.06
CA LYS A 186 15.60 5.25 13.40
C LYS A 186 15.12 3.81 13.52
N ALA A 187 14.60 3.42 14.69
CA ALA A 187 14.01 2.09 14.89
C ALA A 187 12.75 1.87 14.04
N MET A 188 11.90 2.90 13.89
CA MET A 188 10.76 2.87 12.99
C MET A 188 11.20 2.72 11.53
N MET A 189 12.17 3.53 11.09
CA MET A 189 12.70 3.53 9.72
C MET A 189 13.36 2.21 9.33
N LYS A 190 14.04 1.52 10.27
CA LYS A 190 14.61 0.19 10.01
C LYS A 190 13.55 -0.83 9.57
N GLU A 191 12.32 -0.65 10.04
CA GLU A 191 11.19 -1.48 9.64
C GLU A 191 10.54 -0.86 8.40
N TYR A 192 9.95 0.33 8.52
CA TYR A 192 9.02 0.93 7.55
C TYR A 192 9.69 1.77 6.44
N GLY A 193 11.01 1.84 6.38
CA GLY A 193 11.74 2.74 5.49
C GLY A 193 11.53 2.48 3.99
N PHE A 194 11.15 1.25 3.62
CA PHE A 194 10.88 0.90 2.22
C PHE A 194 9.49 1.33 1.72
N ARG A 195 8.65 1.92 2.56
CA ARG A 195 7.36 2.45 2.09
C ARG A 195 7.61 3.51 1.04
N THR A 196 6.86 3.41 -0.05
CA THR A 196 6.75 4.46 -1.05
C THR A 196 5.90 5.60 -0.47
N GLY A 197 6.13 6.82 -0.93
CA GLY A 197 5.42 8.00 -0.43
C GLY A 197 3.92 8.01 -0.75
N TRP A 198 3.37 9.20 -0.89
CA TRP A 198 1.94 9.52 -0.83
C TRP A 198 1.08 9.13 -2.04
N GLY A 199 1.40 8.05 -2.75
CA GLY A 199 0.62 7.66 -3.93
C GLY A 199 -0.20 6.38 -3.76
N TYR A 200 -0.63 5.82 -4.89
CA TYR A 200 -1.47 4.62 -4.94
C TYR A 200 -0.59 3.34 -4.95
N GLY A 201 0.14 3.09 -3.85
CA GLY A 201 0.93 1.87 -3.67
C GLY A 201 1.91 1.59 -4.83
N SER A 202 1.88 0.38 -5.40
CA SER A 202 2.77 -0.02 -6.50
C SER A 202 2.52 0.69 -7.85
N SER A 203 1.47 1.50 -7.97
CA SER A 203 1.18 2.25 -9.20
C SER A 203 1.96 3.56 -9.32
N VAL A 204 2.67 3.98 -8.27
CA VAL A 204 3.53 5.16 -8.34
C VAL A 204 4.75 4.87 -9.19
N GLY A 205 5.03 5.75 -10.15
CA GLY A 205 6.19 5.63 -11.03
C GLY A 205 7.49 5.51 -10.23
N PHE A 206 8.47 4.77 -10.76
CA PHE A 206 9.74 4.42 -10.08
C PHE A 206 10.59 5.61 -9.62
N GLU A 207 10.28 6.82 -10.09
CA GLU A 207 10.85 8.09 -9.66
C GLU A 207 10.50 8.49 -8.21
N THR A 208 9.39 8.00 -7.65
CA THR A 208 8.91 8.41 -6.32
C THR A 208 9.82 7.89 -5.20
N SER A 209 10.37 8.74 -4.34
CA SER A 209 11.26 8.30 -3.24
C SER A 209 10.57 7.38 -2.21
N THR A 210 11.33 6.38 -1.70
CA THR A 210 10.96 5.67 -0.46
C THR A 210 11.20 6.55 0.76
N TRP A 211 10.69 6.17 1.93
CA TRP A 211 10.95 6.89 3.17
C TRP A 211 12.45 6.90 3.55
N ASN A 212 13.22 5.87 3.19
CA ASN A 212 14.67 5.87 3.40
C ASN A 212 15.38 6.91 2.53
N MET A 213 14.89 7.14 1.31
CA MET A 213 15.44 8.13 0.39
C MET A 213 15.02 9.55 0.77
N ASP A 214 13.79 9.72 1.26
CA ASP A 214 13.24 11.00 1.70
C ASP A 214 12.58 10.87 3.09
N PRO A 215 13.37 11.06 4.16
CA PRO A 215 12.86 10.99 5.53
C PRO A 215 11.88 12.11 5.89
N ALA A 216 11.74 13.17 5.08
CA ALA A 216 10.77 14.22 5.36
C ALA A 216 9.33 13.68 5.29
N LYS A 217 9.05 12.68 4.44
CA LYS A 217 7.70 12.08 4.33
C LYS A 217 7.15 11.54 5.66
N PRO A 218 7.83 10.61 6.36
CA PRO A 218 7.35 10.16 7.66
C PRO A 218 7.46 11.25 8.75
N LEU A 219 8.30 12.26 8.60
CA LEU A 219 8.37 13.38 9.54
C LEU A 219 7.16 14.31 9.43
N GLU A 220 6.65 14.58 8.21
CA GLU A 220 5.38 15.28 7.99
C GLU A 220 4.19 14.51 8.57
N LEU A 221 4.22 13.19 8.48
CA LEU A 221 3.20 12.34 9.11
C LEU A 221 3.22 12.50 10.64
N ILE A 222 4.41 12.53 11.23
CA ILE A 222 4.59 12.77 12.67
C ILE A 222 4.13 14.18 13.04
N ALA A 223 4.44 15.20 12.22
CA ALA A 223 3.98 16.57 12.41
C ALA A 223 2.44 16.63 12.43
N SER A 224 1.79 15.96 11.48
CA SER A 224 0.33 15.89 11.41
C SER A 224 -0.29 15.32 12.70
N TYR A 225 0.36 14.32 13.33
CA TYR A 225 -0.05 13.79 14.63
C TYR A 225 0.31 14.70 15.81
N ALA A 226 1.45 15.40 15.74
CA ALA A 226 1.90 16.31 16.79
C ALA A 226 0.98 17.53 16.94
N ASP A 227 0.24 17.90 15.89
CA ASP A 227 -0.76 18.96 15.90
C ASP A 227 -2.12 18.53 16.49
N GLN A 228 -2.25 17.28 16.96
CA GLN A 228 -3.51 16.73 17.47
C GLN A 228 -3.46 16.35 18.95
N ASP A 229 -4.62 16.11 19.55
CA ASP A 229 -4.73 15.41 20.83
C ASP A 229 -4.46 13.91 20.63
N VAL A 230 -3.19 13.51 20.77
CA VAL A 230 -2.75 12.12 20.58
C VAL A 230 -3.37 11.18 21.62
N ASP A 231 -3.65 11.65 22.83
CA ASP A 231 -4.24 10.85 23.89
C ASP A 231 -5.72 10.55 23.61
N LYS A 232 -6.46 11.52 23.05
CA LYS A 232 -7.81 11.29 22.52
C LYS A 232 -7.81 10.25 21.40
N LEU A 233 -6.86 10.32 20.46
CA LEU A 233 -6.76 9.34 19.37
C LEU A 233 -6.51 7.90 19.89
N ASP A 234 -5.64 7.74 20.89
CA ASP A 234 -5.40 6.43 21.54
C ASP A 234 -6.63 5.96 22.35
N ALA A 235 -7.38 6.89 22.95
CA ALA A 235 -8.63 6.58 23.64
C ALA A 235 -9.72 6.08 22.67
N LEU A 236 -9.79 6.62 21.43
CA LEU A 236 -10.71 6.15 20.39
C LEU A 236 -10.42 4.70 19.99
N GLU A 237 -9.15 4.37 19.76
CA GLU A 237 -8.74 3.00 19.43
C GLU A 237 -9.01 2.02 20.58
N THR A 238 -8.70 2.43 21.81
CA THR A 238 -9.00 1.66 23.03
C THR A 238 -10.51 1.42 23.20
N ARG A 239 -11.34 2.43 22.89
CA ARG A 239 -12.80 2.31 22.91
C ARG A 239 -13.28 1.31 21.86
N ALA A 240 -12.78 1.37 20.63
CA ALA A 240 -13.14 0.44 19.56
C ALA A 240 -12.81 -1.02 19.94
N LEU A 241 -11.60 -1.25 20.51
CA LEU A 241 -11.21 -2.56 21.04
C LEU A 241 -12.18 -3.06 22.13
N ARG A 242 -12.53 -2.19 23.09
CA ARG A 242 -13.47 -2.54 24.17
C ARG A 242 -14.85 -2.87 23.62
N GLN A 243 -15.37 -2.08 22.67
CA GLN A 243 -16.66 -2.34 22.03
C GLN A 243 -16.69 -3.71 21.34
N ARG A 244 -15.65 -4.03 20.56
CA ARG A 244 -15.49 -5.35 19.92
C ARG A 244 -15.50 -6.49 20.93
N GLN A 245 -14.75 -6.36 22.03
CA GLN A 245 -14.68 -7.37 23.08
C GLN A 245 -16.04 -7.59 23.76
N LEU A 246 -16.75 -6.50 24.07
CA LEU A 246 -18.09 -6.57 24.68
C LEU A 246 -19.11 -7.22 23.73
N ALA A 247 -19.10 -6.85 22.45
CA ALA A 247 -19.95 -7.47 21.43
C ALA A 247 -19.65 -8.97 21.27
N THR A 248 -18.38 -9.35 21.26
CA THR A 248 -17.97 -10.77 21.24
C THR A 248 -18.51 -11.53 22.45
N ARG A 249 -18.41 -10.95 23.66
CA ARG A 249 -18.98 -11.56 24.87
C ARG A 249 -20.51 -11.63 24.82
N ARG A 250 -21.19 -10.67 24.19
CA ARG A 250 -22.65 -10.69 23.99
C ARG A 250 -23.07 -11.85 23.10
N ILE A 251 -22.44 -11.99 21.93
CA ILE A 251 -22.75 -13.08 21.00
C ILE A 251 -22.41 -14.45 21.59
N ARG A 252 -21.28 -14.59 22.29
CA ARG A 252 -20.95 -15.83 23.01
C ARG A 252 -22.02 -16.25 24.00
N ARG A 253 -22.56 -15.30 24.77
CA ARG A 253 -23.65 -15.56 25.72
C ARG A 253 -24.94 -15.94 25.00
N LYS A 254 -25.29 -15.25 23.91
CA LYS A 254 -26.46 -15.57 23.07
C LYS A 254 -26.40 -17.00 22.52
N LEU A 255 -25.22 -17.44 22.10
CA LEU A 255 -24.98 -18.75 21.50
C LEU A 255 -24.56 -19.84 22.51
N ALA A 256 -24.59 -19.56 23.81
CA ALA A 256 -24.03 -20.46 24.84
C ALA A 256 -24.68 -21.86 24.83
N ASN A 257 -25.98 -21.94 24.55
CA ASN A 257 -26.73 -23.19 24.46
C ASN A 257 -26.81 -23.75 23.02
N MET A 258 -25.99 -23.23 22.09
CA MET A 258 -25.96 -23.61 20.68
C MET A 258 -24.50 -23.89 20.26
N PRO A 259 -23.90 -25.00 20.73
CA PRO A 259 -22.46 -25.23 20.63
C PRO A 259 -21.93 -25.21 19.19
N ASP A 260 -22.68 -25.76 18.22
CA ASP A 260 -22.27 -25.76 16.81
C ASP A 260 -22.25 -24.35 16.20
N ARG A 261 -23.28 -23.54 16.51
CA ARG A 261 -23.32 -22.13 16.08
C ARG A 261 -22.22 -21.31 16.74
N LEU A 262 -21.95 -21.54 18.02
CA LEU A 262 -20.85 -20.88 18.74
C LEU A 262 -19.48 -21.24 18.14
N LYS A 263 -19.26 -22.52 17.82
CA LYS A 263 -18.04 -22.98 17.16
C LYS A 263 -17.89 -22.34 15.78
N LYS A 264 -18.96 -22.30 14.98
CA LYS A 264 -18.98 -21.65 13.65
C LYS A 264 -18.70 -20.16 13.78
N PHE A 265 -19.30 -19.46 14.75
CA PHE A 265 -19.04 -18.04 15.03
C PHE A 265 -17.57 -17.79 15.38
N GLU A 266 -16.98 -18.55 16.29
CA GLU A 266 -15.58 -18.35 16.68
C GLU A 266 -14.62 -18.58 15.52
N PHE A 267 -14.87 -19.61 14.71
CA PHE A 267 -14.05 -19.93 13.55
C PHE A 267 -14.13 -18.82 12.49
N THR A 268 -15.34 -18.47 12.04
CA THR A 268 -15.57 -17.46 11.00
C THR A 268 -15.13 -16.06 11.45
N ARG A 269 -15.39 -15.68 12.71
CA ARG A 269 -14.90 -14.42 13.29
C ARG A 269 -13.38 -14.34 13.28
N LYS A 270 -12.68 -15.39 13.74
CA LYS A 270 -11.20 -15.42 13.72
C LYS A 270 -10.66 -15.33 12.29
N ARG A 271 -11.31 -16.01 11.35
CA ARG A 271 -10.96 -15.96 9.94
C ARG A 271 -11.11 -14.55 9.36
N ALA A 272 -12.24 -13.89 9.58
CA ALA A 272 -12.47 -12.51 9.13
C ALA A 272 -11.44 -11.53 9.73
N GLN A 273 -11.11 -11.69 11.01
CA GLN A 273 -10.08 -10.90 11.69
C GLN A 273 -8.67 -11.15 11.12
N SER A 274 -8.36 -12.40 10.78
CA SER A 274 -7.11 -12.78 10.11
C SER A 274 -7.02 -12.16 8.71
N ASP A 275 -8.14 -12.10 7.98
CA ASP A 275 -8.19 -11.47 6.66
C ASP A 275 -7.93 -9.96 6.71
N VAL A 276 -8.46 -9.25 7.70
CA VAL A 276 -8.14 -7.83 7.95
C VAL A 276 -6.64 -7.65 8.23
N ALA A 277 -6.08 -8.43 9.15
CA ALA A 277 -4.65 -8.33 9.47
C ALA A 277 -3.76 -8.67 8.26
N ARG A 278 -4.11 -9.71 7.51
CA ARG A 278 -3.43 -10.13 6.28
C ARG A 278 -3.48 -9.04 5.22
N MET A 279 -4.61 -8.32 5.08
CA MET A 279 -4.78 -7.23 4.11
C MET A 279 -3.71 -6.14 4.33
N GLU A 280 -3.51 -5.65 5.55
CA GLU A 280 -2.45 -4.66 5.80
C GLU A 280 -1.04 -5.26 5.75
N ASP A 281 -0.86 -6.48 6.28
CA ASP A 281 0.46 -7.09 6.39
C ASP A 281 1.05 -7.48 5.02
N HIS A 282 0.23 -7.87 4.04
CA HIS A 282 0.71 -8.16 2.68
C HIS A 282 0.96 -6.90 1.85
N ASN A 283 0.09 -5.88 1.95
CA ASN A 283 0.33 -4.57 1.33
C ASN A 283 1.70 -4.04 1.75
N TYR A 284 2.04 -4.19 3.03
CA TYR A 284 3.34 -3.82 3.53
C TYR A 284 4.46 -4.75 3.05
N LEU A 285 4.37 -6.06 3.34
CA LEU A 285 5.50 -6.98 3.16
C LEU A 285 5.78 -7.31 1.68
N MET A 286 4.74 -7.37 0.86
CA MET A 286 4.81 -7.76 -0.54
C MET A 286 4.88 -6.53 -1.44
N GLU A 287 3.93 -5.60 -1.33
CA GLU A 287 3.90 -4.44 -2.24
C GLU A 287 4.97 -3.42 -1.86
N GLN A 288 4.83 -2.78 -0.69
CA GLN A 288 5.70 -1.68 -0.28
C GLN A 288 7.16 -2.13 -0.12
N CYS A 289 7.43 -3.18 0.65
CA CYS A 289 8.80 -3.62 0.92
C CYS A 289 9.52 -4.14 -0.34
N THR A 290 8.85 -4.91 -1.21
CA THR A 290 9.52 -5.50 -2.37
C THR A 290 9.75 -4.46 -3.46
N VAL A 291 8.72 -3.65 -3.77
CA VAL A 291 8.85 -2.59 -4.77
C VAL A 291 9.76 -1.48 -4.26
N GLY A 292 9.67 -1.12 -2.98
CA GLY A 292 10.54 -0.14 -2.34
C GLY A 292 12.01 -0.54 -2.34
N GLN A 293 12.33 -1.82 -2.09
CA GLN A 293 13.71 -2.32 -2.22
C GLN A 293 14.23 -2.25 -3.65
N MET A 294 13.42 -2.64 -4.64
CA MET A 294 13.80 -2.54 -6.05
C MET A 294 14.05 -1.10 -6.47
N ARG A 295 13.25 -0.17 -5.94
CA ARG A 295 13.42 1.26 -6.17
C ARG A 295 14.70 1.82 -5.56
N GLU A 296 14.97 1.50 -4.31
CA GLU A 296 16.24 1.87 -3.68
C GLU A 296 17.44 1.25 -4.41
N ALA A 297 17.32 0.01 -4.91
CA ALA A 297 18.36 -0.63 -5.71
C ALA A 297 18.63 0.13 -7.02
N MET A 298 17.57 0.57 -7.70
CA MET A 298 17.68 1.40 -8.91
C MET A 298 18.36 2.74 -8.62
N HIS A 299 17.98 3.41 -7.52
CA HIS A 299 18.63 4.67 -7.13
C HIS A 299 20.12 4.47 -6.79
N GLN A 300 20.45 3.43 -6.01
CA GLN A 300 21.84 3.09 -5.67
C GLN A 300 22.68 2.71 -6.90
N MET A 301 22.05 2.12 -7.92
CA MET A 301 22.69 1.87 -9.21
C MET A 301 23.04 3.20 -9.90
N GLY A 302 22.11 4.15 -9.92
CA GLY A 302 22.34 5.51 -10.41
C GLY A 302 23.46 6.24 -9.67
N GLU A 303 23.49 6.18 -8.34
CA GLU A 303 24.58 6.78 -7.54
C GLU A 303 25.95 6.21 -7.92
N SER A 304 26.04 4.89 -8.16
CA SER A 304 27.28 4.26 -8.61
C SER A 304 27.69 4.69 -10.02
N LEU A 305 26.75 4.93 -10.93
CA LEU A 305 27.04 5.46 -12.27
C LEU A 305 27.51 6.92 -12.22
N VAL A 306 26.89 7.76 -11.38
CA VAL A 306 27.33 9.14 -11.15
C VAL A 306 28.74 9.16 -10.58
N LYS A 307 29.03 8.33 -9.56
CA LYS A 307 30.37 8.22 -8.98
C LYS A 307 31.42 7.77 -9.99
N ALA A 308 31.04 6.97 -10.99
CA ALA A 308 31.91 6.55 -12.09
C ALA A 308 32.03 7.61 -13.21
N GLY A 309 31.38 8.76 -13.09
CA GLY A 309 31.37 9.82 -14.11
C GLY A 309 30.48 9.53 -15.32
N LEU A 310 29.71 8.44 -15.29
CA LEU A 310 28.89 7.98 -16.42
C LEU A 310 27.55 8.71 -16.55
N LEU A 311 27.03 9.26 -15.44
CA LEU A 311 25.80 10.06 -15.38
C LEU A 311 26.01 11.32 -14.54
N ASP A 312 25.11 12.29 -14.68
CA ASP A 312 25.05 13.50 -13.84
C ASP A 312 24.05 13.38 -12.69
N ASP A 313 22.93 12.69 -12.92
CA ASP A 313 21.85 12.50 -11.98
C ASP A 313 21.60 10.99 -11.78
N ALA A 314 21.48 10.55 -10.52
CA ALA A 314 21.21 9.14 -10.21
C ALA A 314 19.84 8.68 -10.75
N THR A 315 18.87 9.57 -10.90
CA THR A 315 17.55 9.27 -11.45
C THR A 315 17.58 8.96 -12.96
N ASP A 316 18.63 9.39 -13.67
CA ASP A 316 18.80 9.06 -15.10
C ASP A 316 18.98 7.56 -15.35
N ALA A 317 19.35 6.79 -14.32
CA ALA A 317 19.41 5.33 -14.39
C ALA A 317 18.05 4.68 -14.70
N LEU A 318 16.93 5.36 -14.41
CA LEU A 318 15.57 4.91 -14.79
C LEU A 318 15.36 4.81 -16.31
N HIS A 319 16.23 5.45 -17.09
CA HIS A 319 16.18 5.45 -18.54
C HIS A 319 17.15 4.43 -19.17
N ILE A 320 17.75 3.54 -18.39
CA ILE A 320 18.70 2.52 -18.85
C ILE A 320 18.08 1.14 -18.56
N SER A 321 18.09 0.24 -19.55
CA SER A 321 17.56 -1.11 -19.35
C SER A 321 18.50 -1.96 -18.48
N LEU A 322 17.97 -3.01 -17.85
CA LEU A 322 18.80 -3.93 -17.06
C LEU A 322 19.92 -4.57 -17.91
N ASP A 323 19.63 -4.94 -19.16
CA ASP A 323 20.62 -5.52 -20.08
C ASP A 323 21.71 -4.52 -20.45
N GLU A 324 21.37 -3.24 -20.62
CA GLU A 324 22.36 -2.18 -20.82
C GLU A 324 23.23 -1.99 -19.58
N LEU A 325 22.64 -2.00 -18.39
CA LEU A 325 23.39 -1.92 -17.14
C LEU A 325 24.36 -3.10 -16.97
N LYS A 326 23.95 -4.32 -17.33
CA LYS A 326 24.83 -5.49 -17.38
C LYS A 326 25.99 -5.30 -18.34
N ARG A 327 25.72 -4.84 -19.57
CA ARG A 327 26.78 -4.50 -20.54
C ARG A 327 27.73 -3.43 -20.02
N VAL A 328 27.22 -2.40 -19.33
CA VAL A 328 28.05 -1.37 -18.69
C VAL A 328 28.96 -1.98 -17.62
N ALA A 329 28.46 -2.93 -16.82
CA ALA A 329 29.26 -3.63 -15.82
C ALA A 329 30.40 -4.47 -16.44
N GLU A 330 30.18 -5.00 -17.63
CA GLU A 330 31.15 -5.76 -18.43
C GLU A 330 32.13 -4.87 -19.22
N GLY A 331 31.95 -3.54 -19.19
CA GLY A 331 32.74 -2.60 -20.00
C GLY A 331 32.32 -2.51 -21.48
N ASN A 332 31.20 -3.12 -21.85
CA ASN A 332 30.63 -3.17 -23.20
C ASN A 332 29.33 -2.36 -23.31
N GLY A 333 29.16 -1.35 -22.45
CA GLY A 333 27.97 -0.51 -22.40
C GLY A 333 27.85 0.44 -23.61
N PRO A 334 26.72 1.16 -23.73
CA PRO A 334 26.57 2.24 -24.70
C PRO A 334 27.72 3.25 -24.60
N GLU A 335 28.21 3.75 -25.75
CA GLU A 335 29.36 4.68 -25.80
C GLU A 335 29.18 5.92 -24.93
N ASN A 336 27.95 6.45 -24.87
CA ASN A 336 27.63 7.62 -24.08
C ASN A 336 26.26 7.49 -23.39
N LEU A 337 26.28 7.11 -22.11
CA LEU A 337 25.07 6.98 -21.29
C LEU A 337 24.35 8.31 -21.05
N ARG A 338 25.06 9.45 -21.03
CA ARG A 338 24.44 10.77 -20.86
C ARG A 338 23.57 11.11 -22.05
N SER A 339 24.12 10.96 -23.26
CA SER A 339 23.34 11.21 -24.49
C SER A 339 22.14 10.27 -24.60
N LEU A 340 22.33 8.97 -24.30
CA LEU A 340 21.25 7.98 -24.34
C LEU A 340 20.11 8.32 -23.37
N THR A 341 20.44 8.68 -22.13
CA THR A 341 19.43 9.00 -21.09
C THR A 341 18.71 10.30 -21.42
N GLN A 342 19.38 11.32 -21.97
CA GLN A 342 18.75 12.55 -22.42
C GLN A 342 17.76 12.31 -23.57
N GLU A 343 18.14 11.50 -24.56
CA GLU A 343 17.24 11.12 -25.66
C GLU A 343 15.98 10.42 -25.13
N ARG A 344 16.15 9.44 -24.23
CA ARG A 344 15.03 8.68 -23.65
C ARG A 344 14.14 9.53 -22.74
N LYS A 345 14.69 10.50 -22.02
CA LYS A 345 13.92 11.50 -21.27
C LYS A 345 13.03 12.34 -22.20
N ALA A 346 13.60 12.81 -23.31
CA ALA A 346 12.87 13.57 -24.32
C ALA A 346 11.77 12.70 -24.96
N ASN A 347 12.06 11.45 -25.31
CA ASN A 347 11.07 10.53 -25.87
C ASN A 347 9.94 10.23 -24.86
N ARG A 348 10.27 9.95 -23.58
CA ARG A 348 9.26 9.76 -22.53
C ARG A 348 8.35 10.97 -22.38
N THR A 349 8.91 12.18 -22.37
CA THR A 349 8.14 13.44 -22.28
C THR A 349 7.19 13.60 -23.46
N ARG A 350 7.59 13.18 -24.66
CA ARG A 350 6.74 13.17 -25.86
C ARG A 350 5.62 12.13 -25.72
N LEU A 351 5.94 10.91 -25.32
CA LEU A 351 4.98 9.79 -25.19
C LEU A 351 3.91 10.04 -24.11
N LEU A 352 4.25 10.71 -23.01
CA LEU A 352 3.29 11.07 -21.96
C LEU A 352 2.15 11.99 -22.42
N LYS A 353 2.30 12.66 -23.57
CA LYS A 353 1.26 13.49 -24.19
C LYS A 353 0.27 12.68 -25.04
N LEU A 354 0.55 11.41 -25.27
CA LEU A 354 -0.26 10.53 -26.10
C LEU A 354 -1.06 9.58 -25.21
N THR A 355 -2.31 9.34 -25.58
CA THR A 355 -3.13 8.29 -24.97
C THR A 355 -3.04 7.05 -25.84
N PRO A 356 -2.40 5.95 -25.37
CA PRO A 356 -2.39 4.72 -26.14
C PRO A 356 -3.82 4.15 -26.25
N PRO A 357 -4.19 3.54 -27.39
CA PRO A 357 -5.46 2.82 -27.49
C PRO A 357 -5.51 1.69 -26.45
N SER A 358 -6.71 1.36 -25.97
CA SER A 358 -6.88 0.30 -24.96
C SER A 358 -6.57 -1.11 -25.48
N THR A 359 -6.58 -1.31 -26.80
CA THR A 359 -6.33 -2.59 -27.46
C THR A 359 -5.58 -2.39 -28.77
N LEU A 360 -4.70 -3.34 -29.12
CA LEU A 360 -4.16 -3.45 -30.48
C LEU A 360 -5.09 -4.32 -31.35
N GLY A 361 -5.37 -3.87 -32.56
CA GLY A 361 -6.25 -4.58 -33.50
C GLY A 361 -7.74 -4.29 -33.27
N LYS A 362 -8.61 -5.18 -33.77
CA LYS A 362 -10.07 -5.03 -33.67
C LYS A 362 -10.49 -5.24 -32.21
N PRO A 363 -11.16 -4.27 -31.55
CA PRO A 363 -11.67 -4.46 -30.20
C PRO A 363 -12.62 -5.65 -30.16
N THR A 364 -12.56 -6.45 -29.10
CA THR A 364 -13.65 -7.37 -28.78
C THR A 364 -14.93 -6.55 -28.58
N ALA A 365 -16.08 -7.09 -28.99
CA ALA A 365 -17.37 -6.43 -28.75
C ALA A 365 -17.47 -6.10 -27.25
N PRO A 366 -17.92 -4.89 -26.88
CA PRO A 366 -17.97 -4.48 -25.48
C PRO A 366 -18.78 -5.50 -24.68
N SER A 367 -18.21 -5.97 -23.57
CA SER A 367 -18.97 -6.78 -22.62
C SER A 367 -20.05 -5.90 -21.98
N THR A 368 -21.30 -6.35 -22.02
CA THR A 368 -22.48 -5.62 -21.53
C THR A 368 -22.55 -5.50 -19.99
N VAL A 369 -21.47 -5.79 -19.26
CA VAL A 369 -21.54 -6.11 -17.83
C VAL A 369 -21.35 -4.91 -16.90
N ASP A 370 -20.81 -3.78 -17.34
CA ASP A 370 -20.62 -2.61 -16.46
C ASP A 370 -21.21 -1.33 -17.03
N SER A 371 -22.51 -1.12 -16.81
CA SER A 371 -23.10 0.21 -16.98
C SER A 371 -24.30 0.44 -16.04
N ASN A 372 -24.13 0.19 -14.74
CA ASN A 372 -24.81 1.03 -13.76
C ASN A 372 -24.10 2.39 -13.72
N VAL A 373 -24.23 3.14 -14.82
CA VAL A 373 -23.80 4.53 -14.88
C VAL A 373 -24.76 5.28 -13.97
N LEU A 374 -24.30 5.61 -12.76
CA LEU A 374 -24.95 6.67 -12.00
C LEU A 374 -24.93 7.90 -12.92
N ASP A 375 -26.12 8.40 -13.25
CA ASP A 375 -26.27 9.68 -13.95
C ASP A 375 -25.91 10.78 -12.95
N LEU A 376 -24.62 11.08 -12.89
CA LEU A 376 -24.05 12.04 -11.97
C LEU A 376 -24.09 13.40 -12.66
N ASP A 377 -25.06 14.24 -12.30
CA ASP A 377 -25.05 15.64 -12.69
C ASP A 377 -23.86 16.34 -12.02
N PRO A 378 -22.83 16.73 -12.79
CA PRO A 378 -21.64 17.35 -12.23
C PRO A 378 -21.91 18.76 -11.71
N THR A 379 -23.06 19.37 -12.02
CA THR A 379 -23.45 20.73 -11.58
C THR A 379 -24.32 20.74 -10.32
N ALA A 380 -24.82 19.58 -9.88
CA ALA A 380 -25.72 19.47 -8.75
C ALA A 380 -25.11 20.03 -7.45
N ALA A 381 -25.93 20.62 -6.57
CA ALA A 381 -25.49 21.07 -5.25
C ALA A 381 -25.05 19.91 -4.31
N THR A 382 -25.33 18.66 -4.70
CA THR A 382 -24.94 17.45 -3.96
C THR A 382 -24.25 16.47 -4.91
N LEU A 383 -22.99 16.15 -4.60
CA LEU A 383 -22.27 15.09 -5.28
C LEU A 383 -22.70 13.72 -4.78
N ARG A 384 -22.82 12.76 -5.71
CA ARG A 384 -23.22 11.38 -5.43
C ARG A 384 -22.14 10.41 -5.90
N GLY A 385 -22.10 9.24 -5.28
CA GLY A 385 -21.19 8.16 -5.61
C GLY A 385 -21.67 6.85 -4.98
N LYS A 386 -20.83 5.82 -5.02
CA LYS A 386 -21.09 4.53 -4.36
C LYS A 386 -20.62 4.56 -2.91
N THR A 387 -21.45 4.09 -2.00
CA THR A 387 -21.09 3.98 -0.59
C THR A 387 -20.06 2.87 -0.39
N ALA A 388 -18.85 3.24 0.03
CA ALA A 388 -17.79 2.31 0.40
C ALA A 388 -17.88 1.93 1.88
N SER A 389 -18.16 2.91 2.75
CA SER A 389 -18.34 2.72 4.19
C SER A 389 -19.48 3.62 4.68
N ARG A 390 -20.36 3.06 5.52
CA ARG A 390 -21.61 3.72 5.93
C ARG A 390 -21.37 4.69 7.08
N GLY A 391 -22.20 5.72 7.15
CA GLY A 391 -22.27 6.67 8.25
C GLY A 391 -22.46 8.10 7.75
N ARG A 392 -22.36 9.06 8.67
CA ARG A 392 -22.49 10.49 8.36
C ARG A 392 -21.40 11.24 9.09
N ALA A 393 -20.74 12.15 8.37
CA ALA A 393 -19.71 13.01 8.91
C ALA A 393 -19.84 14.43 8.33
N THR A 394 -19.28 15.39 9.04
CA THR A 394 -19.15 16.78 8.59
C THR A 394 -17.80 17.26 9.10
N GLY A 395 -17.05 17.92 8.24
CA GLY A 395 -15.67 18.32 8.49
C GLY A 395 -15.13 19.14 7.33
N THR A 396 -13.92 19.65 7.47
CA THR A 396 -13.30 20.45 6.42
C THR A 396 -12.88 19.56 5.26
N ALA A 397 -13.30 19.89 4.04
CA ALA A 397 -12.86 19.17 2.85
C ALA A 397 -11.38 19.49 2.54
N ARG A 398 -10.54 18.45 2.48
CA ARG A 398 -9.14 18.52 2.07
C ARG A 398 -9.00 17.90 0.70
N VAL A 399 -9.07 18.75 -0.32
CA VAL A 399 -9.04 18.34 -1.73
C VAL A 399 -7.61 18.17 -2.21
N LEU A 400 -7.29 17.00 -2.74
CA LEU A 400 -5.96 16.64 -3.23
C LEU A 400 -6.02 16.10 -4.63
N ARG A 401 -5.10 16.59 -5.46
CA ARG A 401 -4.84 16.04 -6.78
C ARG A 401 -3.88 14.87 -6.65
N ALA A 402 -3.91 13.96 -7.62
CA ALA A 402 -3.17 12.70 -7.58
C ALA A 402 -1.64 12.86 -7.42
N ASP A 403 -1.10 14.02 -7.75
CA ASP A 403 0.32 14.40 -7.71
C ASP A 403 0.68 15.32 -6.53
N ALA A 404 -0.29 15.76 -5.73
CA ALA A 404 -0.03 16.65 -4.62
C ALA A 404 0.56 15.88 -3.42
N ALA A 405 1.55 16.48 -2.76
CA ALA A 405 1.93 16.06 -1.41
C ALA A 405 0.68 16.18 -0.50
N PRO A 406 0.47 15.25 0.44
CA PRO A 406 -0.65 15.33 1.34
C PRO A 406 -0.50 16.60 2.16
N PRO A 407 -1.62 17.27 2.42
CA PRO A 407 -1.63 18.44 3.25
C PRO A 407 -1.39 17.95 4.68
N ARG A 408 -1.12 18.90 5.56
CA ARG A 408 -1.24 18.66 6.99
C ARG A 408 -2.71 18.37 7.31
N LEU A 409 -3.02 17.09 7.47
CA LEU A 409 -4.36 16.61 7.81
C LEU A 409 -4.58 16.76 9.32
N HIS A 410 -5.78 17.23 9.68
CA HIS A 410 -6.18 17.41 11.07
C HIS A 410 -7.30 16.45 11.45
N GLU A 411 -7.44 16.19 12.75
CA GLU A 411 -8.56 15.41 13.26
C GLU A 411 -9.88 16.06 12.82
N GLY A 412 -10.75 15.27 12.17
CA GLY A 412 -12.06 15.72 11.71
C GLY A 412 -12.10 16.16 10.24
N ASP A 413 -10.98 16.20 9.54
CA ASP A 413 -10.94 16.53 8.11
C ASP A 413 -11.65 15.43 7.27
N ILE A 414 -12.21 15.84 6.12
CA ILE A 414 -12.75 14.95 5.09
C ILE A 414 -11.76 14.94 3.92
N LEU A 415 -11.15 13.79 3.65
CA LEU A 415 -10.22 13.63 2.53
C LEU A 415 -10.99 13.53 1.21
N VAL A 416 -10.66 14.37 0.24
CA VAL A 416 -11.23 14.34 -1.11
C VAL A 416 -10.08 14.19 -2.13
N THR A 417 -10.00 13.07 -2.85
CA THR A 417 -8.90 12.82 -3.79
C THR A 417 -9.31 11.86 -4.91
N THR A 418 -8.47 11.69 -5.94
CA THR A 418 -8.78 10.81 -7.07
C THR A 418 -8.85 9.34 -6.61
N ASN A 419 -7.86 8.91 -5.83
CA ASN A 419 -7.79 7.58 -5.22
C ASN A 419 -6.73 7.59 -4.09
N VAL A 420 -6.76 6.60 -3.20
CA VAL A 420 -5.74 6.40 -2.17
C VAL A 420 -5.32 4.94 -2.06
N GLY A 421 -4.04 4.71 -1.78
CA GLY A 421 -3.47 3.38 -1.58
C GLY A 421 -3.04 3.12 -0.12
N PRO A 422 -2.39 1.98 0.14
CA PRO A 422 -1.88 1.61 1.47
C PRO A 422 -0.86 2.58 2.08
N ASP A 423 -0.31 3.51 1.30
CA ASP A 423 0.56 4.56 1.82
C ASP A 423 -0.22 5.66 2.59
N TRP A 424 -1.54 5.77 2.37
CA TRP A 424 -2.41 6.75 3.03
C TRP A 424 -3.06 6.25 4.32
N THR A 425 -3.08 4.93 4.54
CA THR A 425 -3.75 4.35 5.72
C THR A 425 -3.26 4.89 7.07
N PRO A 426 -2.00 5.32 7.25
CA PRO A 426 -1.59 5.98 8.48
C PRO A 426 -2.30 7.31 8.78
N PHE A 427 -2.95 7.95 7.80
CA PHE A 427 -3.76 9.17 8.03
C PHE A 427 -5.21 8.89 8.38
N PHE A 428 -5.73 7.71 8.06
CA PHE A 428 -7.14 7.38 8.25
C PHE A 428 -7.62 7.63 9.68
N PRO A 429 -6.83 7.37 10.75
CA PRO A 429 -7.24 7.70 12.12
C PRO A 429 -7.55 9.17 12.38
N LEU A 430 -7.13 10.10 11.51
CA LEU A 430 -7.43 11.54 11.62
C LEU A 430 -8.72 11.93 10.88
N LEU A 431 -9.17 11.11 9.93
CA LEU A 431 -10.23 11.51 9.00
C LEU A 431 -11.62 11.26 9.58
N ALA A 432 -12.52 12.23 9.41
CA ALA A 432 -13.95 12.04 9.64
C ALA A 432 -14.69 11.46 8.43
N GLY A 433 -14.13 11.58 7.22
CA GLY A 433 -14.74 11.05 6.00
C GLY A 433 -13.76 10.93 4.84
N ILE A 434 -14.11 10.09 3.86
CA ILE A 434 -13.32 9.89 2.63
C ILE A 434 -14.23 10.01 1.41
N VAL A 435 -13.80 10.80 0.43
CA VAL A 435 -14.45 10.95 -0.87
C VAL A 435 -13.43 10.67 -1.97
N LEU A 436 -13.70 9.66 -2.79
CA LEU A 436 -12.84 9.31 -3.93
C LEU A 436 -13.55 9.48 -5.27
N ASP A 437 -12.86 10.06 -6.25
CA ASP A 437 -13.40 10.19 -7.62
C ASP A 437 -13.44 8.85 -8.33
N SER A 438 -12.48 7.97 -8.03
CA SER A 438 -12.32 6.65 -8.62
C SER A 438 -12.18 5.57 -7.55
N GLY A 439 -12.04 4.32 -7.99
CA GLY A 439 -11.87 3.16 -7.12
C GLY A 439 -13.15 2.34 -6.94
N GLU A 440 -13.00 1.13 -6.41
CA GLU A 440 -14.06 0.16 -6.22
C GLU A 440 -14.35 -0.07 -4.74
N ILE A 441 -15.60 -0.39 -4.42
CA ILE A 441 -16.05 -0.59 -3.02
C ILE A 441 -15.46 -1.83 -2.34
N PHE A 442 -14.70 -2.64 -3.09
CA PHE A 442 -13.96 -3.81 -2.60
C PHE A 442 -12.44 -3.59 -2.61
N GLN A 443 -11.96 -2.43 -3.05
CA GLN A 443 -10.54 -2.10 -2.96
C GLN A 443 -10.14 -1.77 -1.52
N HIS A 444 -8.83 -1.85 -1.29
CA HIS A 444 -8.20 -1.60 0.00
C HIS A 444 -8.75 -0.39 0.78
N PRO A 445 -8.89 0.84 0.22
CA PRO A 445 -9.37 1.97 1.00
C PRO A 445 -10.80 1.80 1.53
N ALA A 446 -11.66 1.07 0.83
CA ALA A 446 -13.02 0.77 1.31
C ALA A 446 -12.99 -0.18 2.52
N LEU A 447 -12.12 -1.18 2.48
CA LEU A 447 -11.94 -2.13 3.59
C LEU A 447 -11.42 -1.43 4.84
N VAL A 448 -10.40 -0.59 4.68
CA VAL A 448 -9.80 0.15 5.79
C VAL A 448 -10.78 1.20 6.34
N ALA A 449 -11.54 1.88 5.48
CA ALA A 449 -12.60 2.79 5.94
C ALA A 449 -13.64 2.09 6.82
N ARG A 450 -14.03 0.85 6.50
CA ARG A 450 -14.95 0.05 7.35
C ARG A 450 -14.32 -0.35 8.68
N GLU A 451 -13.04 -0.75 8.67
CA GLU A 451 -12.29 -1.08 9.88
C GLU A 451 -12.25 0.10 10.87
N TYR A 452 -11.99 1.31 10.37
CA TYR A 452 -11.97 2.53 11.18
C TYR A 452 -13.36 3.15 11.38
N ARG A 453 -14.42 2.61 10.77
CA ARG A 453 -15.78 3.19 10.72
C ARG A 453 -15.84 4.64 10.22
N ILE A 454 -15.01 4.94 9.23
CA ILE A 454 -15.00 6.24 8.57
C ILE A 454 -16.03 6.20 7.43
N PRO A 455 -17.04 7.08 7.40
CA PRO A 455 -17.95 7.21 6.26
C PRO A 455 -17.17 7.47 4.96
N ALA A 456 -17.48 6.71 3.90
CA ALA A 456 -16.74 6.80 2.65
C ALA A 456 -17.65 6.67 1.41
N VAL A 457 -17.47 7.59 0.45
CA VAL A 457 -18.18 7.62 -0.84
C VAL A 457 -17.15 7.62 -1.98
N PHE A 458 -17.20 6.60 -2.84
CA PHE A 458 -16.29 6.43 -3.98
C PHE A 458 -17.02 6.69 -5.30
N GLN A 459 -16.29 6.74 -6.40
CA GLN A 459 -16.85 6.92 -7.75
C GLN A 459 -17.68 8.20 -7.90
N THR A 460 -17.28 9.28 -7.21
CA THR A 460 -17.91 10.59 -7.40
C THR A 460 -17.54 11.24 -8.73
N ARG A 461 -16.47 10.76 -9.38
CA ARG A 461 -15.90 11.19 -10.67
C ARG A 461 -15.38 12.63 -10.74
N VAL A 462 -15.96 13.55 -10.00
CA VAL A 462 -15.71 15.01 -10.07
C VAL A 462 -15.55 15.67 -8.70
N GLY A 463 -15.37 14.88 -7.63
CA GLY A 463 -15.15 15.40 -6.28
C GLY A 463 -13.87 16.24 -6.16
N THR A 464 -12.80 15.90 -6.87
CA THR A 464 -11.54 16.69 -6.82
C THR A 464 -11.55 17.97 -7.63
N SER A 465 -12.55 18.17 -8.50
CA SER A 465 -12.63 19.32 -9.41
C SER A 465 -13.67 20.36 -8.99
N ARG A 466 -14.33 20.19 -7.84
CA ARG A 466 -15.45 21.03 -7.38
C ARG A 466 -15.28 21.67 -6.02
#